data_AF-A0A4R5H746-F1
#
_entry.id   AF-A0A4R5H746-F1
#
_cell.length_a   1.000
_cell.length_b   1.000
_cell.length_c   1.000
_cell.angle_alpha   90.00
_cell.angle_beta   90.00
_cell.angle_gamma   90.00
#
_symmetry.space_group_name_H-M   'P 1'
#
loop_
_entity.id
_entity.type
_entity.pdbx_description
1 polymer ?
#
loop_
_entity_poly.entity_id
_entity_poly.type
_entity_poly.pdbx_seq_one_letter_code
_entity_poly.pdbx_strand_id
1 'polypeptide(L)' 'MKVFFVLLGLGITIVSLTHGFISDINMLHSLLVHPITVLFGLLFVALGLKGAKKTKLQSND' A
#
# COMPACT_ATOMS: atom_id res chain seq x y z
N MET A 1 11.76 1.03 11.24
CA MET A 1 11.49 0.15 10.07
C MET A 1 10.00 -0.09 9.81
N LYS A 2 9.13 -0.24 10.81
CA LYS A 2 7.69 -0.57 10.59
C LYS A 2 6.87 0.56 9.96
N VAL A 3 7.13 1.80 10.40
CA VAL A 3 6.53 3.03 9.83
C VAL A 3 6.93 3.22 8.37
N PHE A 4 8.14 2.81 7.99
CA PHE A 4 8.60 2.86 6.60
C PHE A 4 7.73 2.00 5.67
N PHE A 5 7.38 0.77 6.07
CA PHE A 5 6.48 -0.09 5.28
C PHE A 5 5.07 0.50 5.14
N VAL A 6 4.57 1.15 6.19
CA VAL A 6 3.27 1.84 6.13
C VAL A 6 3.33 3.01 5.16
N LEU A 7 4.35 3.88 5.27
CA LEU A 7 4.52 5.04 4.40
C LEU A 7 4.77 4.64 2.93
N LEU A 8 5.57 3.60 2.71
CA LEU A 8 5.84 3.05 1.39
C LEU A 8 4.55 2.51 0.74
N GLY A 9 3.79 1.70 1.49
CA GLY A 9 2.52 1.16 1.00
C GLY A 9 1.50 2.26 0.70
N LEU A 10 1.40 3.26 1.57
CA LEU A 10 0.49 4.41 1.39
C LEU A 10 0.88 5.24 0.16
N GLY A 11 2.18 5.48 -0.05
CA GLY A 11 2.72 6.17 -1.22
C GLY A 11 2.40 5.44 -2.53
N ILE A 12 2.61 4.11 -2.56
CA ILE A 12 2.29 3.27 -3.72
C ILE A 12 0.78 3.33 -4.03
N THR A 13 -0.07 3.23 -3.00
CA THR A 13 -1.53 3.30 -3.18
C THR A 13 -1.98 4.66 -3.72
N ILE A 14 -1.45 5.77 -3.19
CA ILE A 14 -1.79 7.12 -3.66
C ILE A 14 -1.33 7.33 -5.10
N VAL A 15 -0.06 7.03 -5.38
CA VAL A 15 0.50 7.20 -6.74
C VAL A 15 -0.25 6.33 -7.74
N SER A 16 -0.59 5.09 -7.38
CA SER A 16 -1.42 4.22 -8.22
C SER A 16 -2.77 4.89 -8.51
N LEU A 17 -3.56 5.26 -7.49
CA LEU A 17 -4.86 5.93 -7.68
C LEU A 17 -4.77 7.20 -8.54
N THR A 18 -3.75 8.03 -8.33
CA THR A 18 -3.59 9.30 -9.05
C THR A 18 -3.14 9.07 -10.49
N HIS A 19 -2.32 8.06 -10.76
CA HIS A 19 -1.87 7.74 -12.12
C HIS A 19 -3.02 7.25 -13.02
N GLY A 20 -3.98 6.50 -12.47
CA GLY A 20 -5.15 6.02 -13.23
C GLY A 20 -6.18 7.11 -13.51
N PHE A 21 -6.15 8.19 -12.74
CA PHE A 21 -7.03 9.35 -12.92
C PHE A 21 -6.49 10.34 -13.97
N ILE A 22 -5.17 10.41 -14.12
CA ILE A 22 -4.49 11.39 -14.98
C ILE A 22 -4.20 10.84 -16.38
N SER A 23 -3.98 9.55 -16.50
CA SER A 23 -3.56 8.96 -17.77
C SER A 23 -4.75 8.43 -18.54
N ASP A 24 -4.93 8.87 -19.79
CA ASP A 24 -5.82 8.29 -20.82
C ASP A 24 -5.35 6.87 -21.24
N ILE A 25 -5.10 5.99 -20.28
CA ILE A 25 -4.65 4.63 -20.53
C ILE A 25 -5.86 3.80 -20.92
N ASN A 26 -5.72 3.01 -21.98
CA ASN A 26 -6.71 2.01 -22.41
C ASN A 26 -7.30 1.29 -21.19
N MET A 27 -8.63 1.27 -21.06
CA MET A 27 -9.32 0.80 -19.85
C MET A 27 -8.85 -0.58 -19.38
N LEU A 28 -8.41 -1.44 -20.30
CA LEU A 28 -7.92 -2.78 -20.02
C LEU A 28 -6.58 -2.79 -19.27
N HIS A 29 -5.68 -1.85 -19.54
CA HIS A 29 -4.42 -1.69 -18.81
C HIS A 29 -4.65 -1.08 -17.42
N SER A 30 -5.55 -0.10 -17.34
CA SER A 30 -6.02 0.47 -16.07
C SER A 30 -6.83 -0.54 -15.24
N LEU A 31 -7.47 -1.54 -15.86
CA LEU A 31 -8.20 -2.57 -15.12
C LEU A 31 -7.29 -3.70 -14.60
N LEU A 32 -6.15 -3.96 -15.25
CA LEU A 32 -5.26 -5.08 -14.88
C LEU A 32 -4.11 -4.66 -13.97
N VAL A 33 -3.43 -3.55 -14.27
CA VAL A 33 -2.22 -3.12 -13.54
C VAL A 33 -2.58 -2.40 -12.24
N HIS A 34 -3.71 -1.70 -12.24
CA HIS A 34 -4.15 -0.83 -11.17
C HIS A 34 -4.64 -1.57 -9.93
N PRO A 35 -5.53 -2.58 -10.01
CA PRO A 35 -5.93 -3.31 -8.81
C PRO A 35 -4.76 -4.05 -8.18
N ILE A 36 -3.82 -4.58 -8.96
CA ILE A 36 -2.64 -5.28 -8.44
C ILE A 36 -1.74 -4.33 -7.64
N THR A 37 -1.42 -3.16 -8.20
CA THR A 37 -0.57 -2.17 -7.51
C THR A 37 -1.21 -1.59 -6.26
N VAL A 38 -2.53 -1.34 -6.29
CA VAL A 38 -3.30 -0.96 -5.10
C VAL A 38 -3.28 -2.08 -4.05
N LEU A 39 -3.45 -3.35 -4.47
CA LEU A 39 -3.43 -4.50 -3.57
C LEU A 39 -2.07 -4.66 -2.88
N PHE A 40 -0.97 -4.49 -3.63
CA PHE A 40 0.39 -4.51 -3.06
C PHE A 40 0.62 -3.34 -2.09
N GLY A 41 0.17 -2.13 -2.43
CA GLY A 41 0.25 -0.98 -1.51
C GLY A 41 -0.47 -1.24 -0.18
N LEU A 42 -1.70 -1.77 -0.24
CA LEU A 42 -2.48 -2.16 0.93
C LEU A 42 -1.83 -3.31 1.72
N LEU A 43 -1.23 -4.30 1.03
CA LEU A 43 -0.51 -5.40 1.66
C LEU A 43 0.71 -4.89 2.46
N PHE A 44 1.47 -3.95 1.90
CA PHE A 44 2.59 -3.31 2.61
C PHE A 44 2.13 -2.53 3.84
N VAL A 45 1.00 -1.80 3.74
CA VAL A 45 0.37 -1.12 4.89
C VAL A 45 -0.03 -2.15 5.96
N ALA A 46 -0.68 -3.24 5.58
CA ALA A 46 -1.11 -4.29 6.49
C ALA A 46 0.06 -4.99 7.20
N LEU A 47 1.15 -5.27 6.47
CA LEU A 47 2.37 -5.85 7.03
C LEU A 47 3.07 -4.89 7.99
N GLY A 48 3.14 -3.59 7.65
CA GLY A 48 3.66 -2.55 8.52
C GLY A 48 2.87 -2.41 9.83
N LEU A 49 1.54 -2.43 9.75
CA LEU A 49 0.62 -2.40 10.90
C LEU A 49 0.70 -3.67 11.76
N LYS A 50 0.72 -4.86 11.13
CA LYS A 50 0.88 -6.14 11.84
C LYS A 50 2.21 -6.22 12.57
N GLY A 51 3.27 -5.72 11.94
CA GLY A 51 4.58 -5.54 12.58
C GLY A 51 4.48 -4.61 13.79
N ALA A 52 3.81 -3.46 13.68
CA ALA A 52 3.66 -2.50 14.78
C ALA A 52 2.87 -3.07 15.97
N LYS A 53 1.81 -3.83 15.70
CA LYS A 53 0.94 -4.44 16.73
C LYS A 53 1.69 -5.45 17.61
N LYS A 54 2.60 -6.26 17.03
CA LYS A 54 3.41 -7.22 17.81
C LYS A 54 4.38 -6.53 18.77
N THR A 55 4.95 -5.37 18.44
CA THR A 55 5.89 -4.68 19.35
C THR A 55 5.18 -4.05 20.53
N LYS A 56 3.97 -3.52 20.36
CA LYS A 56 3.19 -2.98 21.49
C LYS A 56 2.75 -4.02 22.52
N LEU A 57 2.63 -5.29 22.11
CA LEU A 57 2.26 -6.39 23.00
C LEU A 57 3.45 -6.95 23.78
N GLN A 58 4.69 -6.75 23.31
CA GLN A 58 5.91 -7.25 23.97
C GLN A 58 6.57 -6.19 24.88
N SER A 59 6.11 -4.94 24.87
CA SER A 59 6.66 -3.85 25.67
C SER A 59 5.82 -3.48 26.90
N ASN A 60 4.86 -4.33 27.28
CA ASN A 60 3.94 -4.12 28.41
C ASN A 60 4.02 -5.26 29.45
N ASP A 61 5.06 -6.11 29.36
CA ASP A 61 5.42 -7.09 30.38
C ASP A 61 6.66 -6.60 31.15
#